data_AF-A0AAJ2ALH7-F1
#
_entry.id   AF-A0AAJ2ALH7-F1
#
_cell.length_a   1.000
_cell.length_b   1.000
_cell.length_c   1.000
_cell.angle_alpha   90.00
_cell.angle_beta   90.00
_cell.angle_gamma   90.00
#
_symmetry.space_group_name_H-M   'P 1'
#
loop_
_entity.id
_entity.type
_entity.pdbx_description
1 polymer ?
#
loop_
_entity_poly.entity_id
_entity_poly.type
_entity_poly.pdbx_seq_one_letter_code
_entity_poly.pdbx_strand_id
1 'polypeptide(L)' 'MNNAFSAAAEALALFCRLRNIDATELPAEDVDTLLDLAFEEAAQLAAARSEARRTS' A
#
# COMPACT_ATOMS: atom_id res chain seq x y z
N MET A 1 -9.68 -6.11 -10.39
CA MET A 1 -9.79 -5.99 -8.92
C MET A 1 -8.59 -6.57 -8.15
N ASN A 2 -7.60 -7.21 -8.79
CA ASN A 2 -6.45 -7.85 -8.11
C ASN A 2 -5.14 -7.03 -8.03
N ASN A 3 -5.02 -5.88 -8.70
CA ASN A 3 -3.72 -5.19 -8.80
C ASN A 3 -3.36 -4.39 -7.54
N ALA A 4 -4.35 -3.83 -6.83
CA ALA A 4 -4.09 -2.97 -5.67
C ALA A 4 -3.59 -3.78 -4.46
N PHE A 5 -4.21 -4.94 -4.21
CA PHE A 5 -3.80 -5.84 -3.14
C PHE A 5 -2.39 -6.42 -3.40
N SER A 6 -2.09 -6.80 -4.66
CA SER A 6 -0.75 -7.25 -5.04
C SER A 6 0.30 -6.16 -4.83
N ALA A 7 0.00 -4.91 -5.20
CA ALA A 7 0.91 -3.79 -5.01
C ALA A 7 1.16 -3.49 -3.52
N ALA A 8 0.12 -3.58 -2.68
CA ALA A 8 0.26 -3.41 -1.24
C ALA A 8 1.11 -4.52 -0.61
N ALA A 9 0.89 -5.78 -0.99
CA ALA A 9 1.68 -6.91 -0.53
C ALA A 9 3.16 -6.81 -0.98
N GLU A 10 3.41 -6.35 -2.21
CA GLU A 10 4.76 -6.10 -2.71
C GLU A 10 5.46 -4.95 -1.96
N ALA A 11 4.74 -3.87 -1.67
CA ALA A 11 5.25 -2.74 -0.90
C ALA A 11 5.60 -3.15 0.55
N LEU A 12 4.73 -3.92 1.19
CA LEU A 12 4.97 -4.48 2.52
C LEU A 12 6.19 -5.40 2.53
N ALA A 13 6.28 -6.32 1.56
CA ALA A 13 7.42 -7.22 1.43
C ALA A 13 8.73 -6.46 1.18
N LEU A 14 8.71 -5.38 0.40
CA LEU A 14 9.87 -4.50 0.19
C LEU A 14 10.26 -3.79 1.48
N PHE A 15 9.30 -3.22 2.22
CA PHE A 15 9.54 -2.56 3.50
C PHE A 15 10.21 -3.52 4.50
N CYS A 16 9.67 -4.73 4.65
CA CYS A 16 10.22 -5.74 5.54
C CYS A 16 11.68 -6.06 5.19
N ARG A 17 11.99 -6.25 3.89
CA ARG A 17 13.38 -6.45 3.43
C ARG A 17 14.29 -5.28 3.73
N LEU A 18 13.86 -4.05 3.45
CA LEU A 18 14.66 -2.84 3.67
C LEU A 18 14.97 -2.62 5.16
N ARG A 19 14.07 -3.04 6.04
CA ARG A 19 14.23 -2.91 7.49
C ARG A 19 14.83 -4.15 8.15
N ASN A 20 15.14 -5.18 7.37
CA ASN A 20 15.58 -6.50 7.85
C ASN A 20 14.62 -7.06 8.92
N ILE A 21 13.31 -6.89 8.69
CA ILE A 21 12.23 -7.40 9.53
C ILE A 21 11.71 -8.67 8.85
N ASP A 22 11.51 -9.73 9.64
CA ASP A 22 10.77 -10.89 9.17
C ASP A 22 9.28 -10.56 9.14
N ALA A 23 8.67 -10.64 7.96
CA ALA A 23 7.25 -10.37 7.80
C ALA A 23 6.35 -11.33 8.58
N THR A 24 6.87 -12.50 8.97
CA THR A 24 6.15 -13.48 9.80
C THR A 24 6.14 -13.11 11.29
N GLU A 25 7.03 -12.19 11.70
CA GLU A 25 7.11 -11.68 13.07
C GLU A 25 6.33 -10.37 13.27
N LEU A 26 5.78 -9.80 12.20
CA LEU A 26 4.93 -8.62 12.29
C LEU A 26 3.59 -8.97 12.95
N PRO A 27 3.22 -8.28 14.05
CA PRO A 27 1.88 -8.36 14.61
C PRO A 27 0.81 -8.09 13.54
N ALA A 28 -0.31 -8.80 13.62
CA ALA A 28 -1.42 -8.59 12.69
C ALA A 28 -1.91 -7.13 12.67
N GLU A 29 -1.89 -6.46 13.83
CA GLU A 29 -2.23 -5.03 13.96
C GLU A 29 -1.29 -4.10 13.18
N ASP A 30 0.01 -4.45 13.09
CA ASP A 30 0.98 -3.67 12.33
C ASP A 30 0.79 -3.89 10.83
N VAL A 31 0.47 -5.12 10.42
CA VAL A 31 0.13 -5.43 9.02
C VAL A 31 -1.14 -4.70 8.60
N ASP A 32 -2.18 -4.72 9.42
CA ASP A 32 -3.43 -4.00 9.16
C ASP A 32 -3.17 -2.49 9.03
N THR A 33 -2.40 -1.90 9.95
CA THR A 33 -2.02 -0.48 9.89
C THR A 33 -1.27 -0.13 8.60
N LEU A 34 -0.34 -0.99 8.17
CA LEU A 34 0.41 -0.77 6.93
C LEU A 34 -0.47 -0.90 5.68
N LEU A 35 -1.45 -1.80 5.69
CA LEU A 35 -2.41 -1.94 4.60
C LEU A 35 -3.38 -0.75 4.53
N ASP A 36 -3.88 -0.27 5.68
CA ASP A 36 -4.75 0.90 5.74
C ASP A 36 -4.06 2.14 5.16
N LEU A 37 -2.80 2.39 5.56
CA LEU A 37 -2.00 3.49 5.02
C LEU A 37 -1.81 3.35 3.50
N ALA A 38 -1.51 2.15 3.02
CA ALA A 38 -1.32 1.89 1.59
C ALA A 38 -2.62 2.11 0.80
N PHE A 39 -3.78 1.75 1.35
CA PHE A 39 -5.07 1.97 0.71
C PHE A 39 -5.47 3.45 0.68
N GLU A 40 -5.24 4.21 1.76
CA GLU A 40 -5.48 5.65 1.78
C GLU A 40 -4.66 6.36 0.72
N GLU A 41 -3.36 6.08 0.64
CA GLU A 41 -2.48 6.64 -0.39
C GLU A 41 -2.92 6.25 -1.81
N ALA A 42 -3.29 4.98 -2.02
CA ALA A 42 -3.81 4.53 -3.30
C ALA A 42 -5.10 5.26 -3.70
N ALA A 43 -5.99 5.54 -2.74
CA ALA A 43 -7.20 6.30 -2.96
C ALA A 43 -6.90 7.77 -3.32
N GLN A 44 -5.96 8.41 -2.61
CA GLN A 44 -5.53 9.77 -2.91
C GLN A 44 -4.90 9.88 -4.31
N LEU A 45 -4.02 8.94 -4.67
CA LEU A 45 -3.40 8.89 -6.01
C LEU A 45 -4.44 8.67 -7.12
N ALA A 46 -5.43 7.81 -6.88
CA ALA A 46 -6.53 7.58 -7.82
C ALA A 46 -7.41 8.83 -7.99
N ALA A 47 -7.68 9.56 -6.91
CA ALA A 47 -8.38 10.84 -6.93
C ALA A 47 -7.59 11.89 -7.72
N ALA A 48 -6.29 12.04 -7.43
CA ALA A 48 -5.39 12.95 -8.16
C ALA A 48 -5.31 12.64 -9.66
N ARG A 49 -5.22 11.36 -10.03
CA ARG A 49 -5.26 10.92 -11.45
C ARG A 49 -6.60 11.21 -12.12
N SER A 50 -7.70 11.19 -11.37
CA SER A 50 -9.04 11.48 -11.90
C SER A 50 -9.24 12.98 -12.08
N GLU A 51 -8.71 13.79 -11.16
CA GLU A 51 -8.65 15.25 -11.23
C GLU A 51 -7.85 15.71 -12.46
N ALA A 52 -6.64 15.18 -12.63
CA ALA A 52 -5.75 15.51 -13.75
C ALA A 52 -6.34 15.17 -15.13
N ARG A 53 -7.24 14.20 -15.20
CA ARG A 53 -7.93 13.78 -16.43
C ARG A 53 -9.17 14.62 -16.75
N ARG A 54 -9.67 15.37 -15.77
CA ARG A 54 -10.83 16.27 -15.91
C ARG A 54 -10.41 17.66 -16.35
N THR A 55 -9.18 18.06 -16.05
CA THR A 55 -8.59 19.36 -16.41
C THR A 55 -7.82 19.35 -17.73
N SER A 56 -7.70 18.19 -18.39
CA SER A 56 -7.07 17.98 -19.70
C SER A 56 -8.06 18.02 -20.86
#